data_AF-A0A2S9FD78-F1
#
_entry.id   AF-A0A2S9FD78-F1
#
_cell.length_a   1.000
_cell.length_b   1.000
_cell.length_c   1.000
_cell.angle_alpha   90.00
_cell.angle_beta   90.00
_cell.angle_gamma   90.00
#
_symmetry.space_group_name_H-M   'P 1'
#
loop_
_entity.id
_entity.type
_entity.pdbx_description
1 polymer ?
#
loop_
_entity_poly.entity_id
_entity_poly.type
_entity_poly.pdbx_seq_one_letter_code
_entity_poly.pdbx_strand_id
1 'polypeptide(L)' 'CAAAHQSGVIVLSCGTFGNVLRFLPPLTISDELLLEGLDILELILRDL' A
#
# COMPACT_ATOMS: atom_id res chain seq x y z
N CYS A 1 -1.89 -8.19 3.46
CA CYS A 1 -0.87 -7.12 3.37
C CYS A 1 0.58 -7.59 3.62
N ALA A 2 0.85 -8.90 3.80
CA ALA A 2 2.18 -9.36 4.19
C ALA A 2 3.31 -8.98 3.21
N ALA A 3 3.08 -9.13 1.90
CA ALA A 3 4.07 -8.77 0.88
C ALA A 3 4.42 -7.27 0.91
N ALA A 4 3.42 -6.39 0.98
CA ALA A 4 3.65 -4.94 1.10
C ALA A 4 4.45 -4.59 2.37
N HIS A 5 4.11 -5.20 3.51
CA HIS A 5 4.81 -4.97 4.77
C HIS A 5 6.26 -5.45 4.72
N GLN A 6 6.55 -6.57 4.05
CA GLN A 6 7.91 -7.07 3.85
C GLN A 6 8.73 -6.17 2.92
N SER A 7 8.09 -5.52 1.95
CA SER A 7 8.70 -4.52 1.06
C SER A 7 8.78 -3.11 1.68
N GLY A 8 8.52 -2.96 2.98
CA GLY A 8 8.66 -1.67 3.69
C GLY A 8 7.46 -0.73 3.56
N VAL A 9 6.35 -1.15 2.94
CA VAL A 9 5.16 -0.31 2.75
C VAL A 9 4.03 -0.75 3.66
N ILE A 10 3.66 0.10 4.61
CA ILE A 10 2.54 -0.16 5.53
C ILE A 10 1.22 0.25 4.89
N VAL A 11 0.38 -0.75 4.60
CA VAL A 11 -1.00 -0.56 4.13
C VAL A 11 -2.01 -1.27 5.02
N LEU A 12 -3.26 -0.78 4.98
CA LEU A 12 -4.38 -1.33 5.72
C LEU A 12 -5.30 -2.12 4.80
N SER A 13 -5.83 -3.24 5.31
CA SER A 13 -6.97 -3.94 4.71
C SER A 13 -8.28 -3.54 5.39
N CYS A 14 -9.39 -3.59 4.68
CA CYS A 14 -10.74 -3.35 5.23
C CYS A 14 -11.83 -4.06 4.41
N GLY A 15 -13.10 -3.72 4.70
CA GLY A 15 -14.29 -4.29 4.06
C GLY A 15 -14.77 -5.56 4.73
N THR A 16 -16.08 -5.84 4.64
CA THR A 16 -16.73 -7.00 5.28
C THR A 16 -16.07 -8.33 4.89
N PHE A 17 -15.59 -8.43 3.64
CA PHE A 17 -14.93 -9.63 3.12
C PHE A 17 -13.39 -9.57 3.20
N GLY A 18 -12.82 -8.52 3.81
CA GLY A 18 -11.38 -8.35 3.96
C GLY A 18 -10.59 -8.21 2.65
N ASN A 19 -11.27 -7.87 1.56
CA ASN A 19 -10.73 -7.86 0.20
C ASN A 19 -10.47 -6.44 -0.35
N VAL A 20 -10.42 -5.43 0.51
CA VAL A 20 -10.16 -4.04 0.12
C VAL A 20 -8.86 -3.56 0.74
N LEU A 21 -7.97 -2.99 -0.06
CA LEU A 21 -6.83 -2.20 0.42
C LEU A 21 -7.27 -0.74 0.56
N ARG A 22 -6.89 -0.10 1.66
CA ARG A 22 -7.21 1.31 1.96
C ARG A 22 -5.93 2.12 2.15
N PHE A 23 -5.84 3.22 1.40
CA PHE A 23 -4.75 4.17 1.50
C PHE A 23 -5.14 5.33 2.41
N LEU A 24 -4.43 5.49 3.52
CA LEU A 24 -4.58 6.60 4.46
C LEU A 24 -3.19 7.17 4.82
N PRO A 25 -2.44 7.71 3.84
CA PRO A 25 -1.21 8.43 4.16
C PRO A 25 -1.55 9.73 4.92
N PRO A 26 -0.62 10.27 5.73
CA PRO A 26 -0.80 11.61 6.28
C PRO A 26 -0.85 12.64 5.15
N LEU A 27 -1.67 13.68 5.31
CA LEU A 27 -1.80 14.73 4.28
C LEU A 27 -0.52 15.54 4.05
N THR A 28 0.45 15.42 4.96
CA THR A 28 1.76 16.06 4.89
C THR A 28 2.85 15.16 4.29
N ILE A 29 2.50 13.97 3.79
CA ILE A 29 3.45 13.09 3.09
C ILE A 29 4.01 13.83 1.85
N SER A 30 5.27 13.61 1.51
CA SER A 30 5.81 14.11 0.24
C SER A 30 5.26 13.29 -0.93
N ASP A 31 5.09 13.96 -2.08
CA ASP A 31 4.68 13.29 -3.32
C ASP A 31 5.65 12.16 -3.68
N GLU A 32 6.95 12.38 -3.50
CA GLU A 32 8.00 11.42 -3.81
C GLU A 32 7.88 10.13 -2.99
N LEU A 33 7.65 10.23 -1.67
CA LEU A 33 7.46 9.06 -0.81
C LEU A 33 6.12 8.36 -1.07
N LEU A 34 5.07 9.13 -1.41
CA LEU A 34 3.77 8.56 -1.77
C LEU A 34 3.86 7.74 -3.05
N LEU A 35 4.52 8.28 -4.08
CA LEU A 35 4.71 7.60 -5.35
C LEU A 35 5.59 6.34 -5.20
N GLU A 36 6.70 6.42 -4.45
CA GLU A 36 7.54 5.26 -4.14
C GLU A 36 6.71 4.12 -3.51
N GLY A 37 5.88 4.44 -2.51
CA GLY A 37 5.03 3.45 -1.87
C GLY A 37 3.99 2.84 -2.82
N LEU A 38 3.44 3.64 -3.73
CA LEU A 38 2.46 3.18 -4.74
C LEU A 38 3.12 2.32 -5.81
N ASP A 39 4.33 2.65 -6.27
CA ASP A 39 5.09 1.87 -7.25
C ASP A 39 5.43 0.46 -6.70
N ILE A 40 5.83 0.38 -5.43
CA ILE A 40 6.08 -0.91 -4.76
C ILE A 40 4.79 -1.74 -4.69
N LEU A 41 3.65 -1.11 -4.37
CA LEU A 41 2.36 -1.80 -4.32
C LEU A 41 1.94 -2.29 -5.71
N GLU A 42 2.14 -1.49 -6.74
CA GLU A 42 1.86 -1.89 -8.12
C GLU A 42 2.64 -3.14 -8.51
N LEU A 43 3.95 -3.16 -8.25
CA LEU A 43 4.80 -4.32 -8.53
C LEU A 43 4.30 -5.58 -7.82
N ILE A 44 4.04 -5.49 -6.52
CA ILE A 44 3.55 -6.62 -5.72
C ILE A 44 2.22 -7.14 -6.25
N LEU A 45 1.28 -6.24 -6.59
CA LEU A 45 -0.06 -6.62 -7.03
C LEU A 45 -0.08 -7.21 -8.44
N ARG A 46 0.89 -6.88 -9.30
CA ARG A 46 1.04 -7.48 -10.63
C ARG A 46 1.45 -8.96 -10.59
N ASP A 47 2.14 -9.37 -9.53
CA ASP A 47 2.70 -10.71 -9.36
C ASP A 47 1.80 -11.66 -8.53
N LEU A 48 0.58 -11.23 -8.18
CA LEU A 48 -0.43 -12.02 -7.47
C LEU A 48 -1.41 -12.71 -8.43
#